data_AF-A0A7W0VMG6-F1
#
_entry.id   AF-A0A7W0VMG6-F1
#
_cell.length_a   1.000
_cell.length_b   1.000
_cell.length_c   1.000
_cell.angle_alpha   90.00
_cell.angle_beta   90.00
_cell.angle_gamma   90.00
#
_symmetry.space_group_name_H-M   'P 1'
#
loop_
_entity.id
_entity.type
_entity.pdbx_description
1 polymer ?
#
loop_
_entity_poly.entity_id
_entity_poly.type
_entity_poly.pdbx_seq_one_letter_code
_entity_poly.pdbx_strand_id
1 'polypeptide(L)'
;MRQLALLCLLSACGTSIRATTINPSPYGMRPRPPETVELFTSGPPQDRRFVDVAYLEAEQDSPYSFDDTAEFFTALRARAGAMGCDGVVIGSPTNKVTTGLDLQT
;
A
#
# COMPACT_ATOMS: atom_id res chain seq x y z
N MET A 1 31.72 -25.95 15.57
CA MET A 1 30.69 -26.44 14.62
C MET A 1 29.40 -25.64 14.88
N ARG A 2 29.36 -24.31 14.72
CA ARG A 2 29.24 -23.49 13.49
C ARG A 2 28.03 -23.88 12.62
N GLN A 3 26.83 -23.81 13.18
CA GLN A 3 25.57 -23.87 12.42
C GLN A 3 25.33 -22.48 11.77
N LEU A 4 25.28 -22.48 10.44
CA LEU A 4 25.01 -21.32 9.59
C LEU A 4 23.59 -20.81 9.85
N ALA A 5 23.46 -19.59 10.37
CA ALA A 5 22.23 -18.83 10.31
C ALA A 5 22.01 -18.40 8.84
N LEU A 6 21.03 -19.01 8.18
CA LEU A 6 20.63 -18.67 6.82
C LEU A 6 19.79 -17.38 6.88
N LEU A 7 20.45 -16.23 6.71
CA LEU A 7 19.82 -14.93 6.55
C LEU A 7 19.14 -14.88 5.17
N CYS A 8 17.84 -15.17 5.10
CA CYS A 8 17.03 -14.88 3.91
C CYS A 8 16.75 -13.37 3.85
N LEU A 9 17.66 -12.62 3.26
CA LEU A 9 17.45 -11.24 2.82
C LEU A 9 16.58 -11.26 1.56
N LEU A 10 15.26 -11.35 1.72
CA LEU A 10 14.32 -11.03 0.65
C LEU A 10 14.27 -9.49 0.53
N SER A 11 15.11 -8.93 -0.33
CA SER A 11 15.01 -7.55 -0.74
C SER A 11 13.77 -7.40 -1.64
N ALA A 12 12.65 -6.99 -1.06
CA ALA A 12 11.48 -6.54 -1.81
C ALA A 12 11.85 -5.24 -2.54
N CYS A 13 12.13 -5.35 -3.84
CA CYS A 13 12.31 -4.22 -4.72
C CYS A 13 11.00 -4.03 -5.49
N GLY A 14 10.43 -2.82 -5.52
CA GLY A 14 9.56 -2.41 -6.63
C GLY A 14 8.30 -1.62 -6.30
N THR A 15 7.78 -1.64 -5.07
CA THR A 15 6.62 -0.82 -4.72
C THR A 15 6.81 -0.12 -3.38
N SER A 16 6.93 1.20 -3.42
CA SER A 16 6.91 2.02 -2.21
C SER A 16 5.49 2.55 -1.97
N ILE A 17 4.98 2.43 -0.74
CA ILE A 17 3.67 2.97 -0.36
C ILE A 17 3.87 4.11 0.63
N ARG A 18 3.54 5.32 0.20
CA ARG A 18 3.43 6.49 1.07
C ARG A 18 2.02 6.53 1.67
N ALA A 19 1.94 6.87 2.96
CA ALA A 19 0.67 6.99 3.65
C ALA A 19 0.53 8.38 4.29
N THR A 20 -0.58 9.04 4.03
CA THR A 20 -0.96 10.30 4.66
C THR A 20 -2.19 10.03 5.53
N THR A 21 -2.09 10.25 6.84
CA THR A 21 -3.26 10.10 7.72
C THR A 21 -4.24 11.23 7.41
N ILE A 22 -5.51 10.90 7.17
CA ILE A 22 -6.54 11.87 6.77
C ILE A 22 -7.65 12.00 7.83
N ASN A 23 -7.98 10.93 8.56
CA ASN A 23 -8.90 11.00 9.70
C ASN A 23 -8.43 10.05 10.82
N PRO A 24 -8.50 10.48 12.10
CA PRO A 24 -8.23 9.58 13.21
C PRO A 24 -9.38 8.56 13.37
N SER A 25 -9.02 7.32 13.74
CA SER A 25 -10.03 6.34 14.15
C SER A 25 -10.63 6.73 15.52
N PRO A 26 -11.96 6.65 15.70
CA PRO A 26 -12.58 6.83 17.01
C PRO A 26 -12.28 5.68 18.00
N TYR A 27 -11.69 4.59 17.51
CA TYR A 27 -11.30 3.43 18.30
C TYR A 27 -9.79 3.19 18.21
N GLY A 28 -9.22 2.56 19.25
CA GLY A 28 -7.82 2.16 19.23
C GLY A 28 -7.53 1.19 18.08
N MET A 29 -6.58 1.55 17.22
CA MET A 29 -6.16 0.70 16.10
C MET A 29 -5.08 -0.29 16.54
N ARG A 30 -5.11 -1.50 15.98
CA ARG A 30 -4.11 -2.54 16.20
C ARG A 30 -3.65 -3.10 14.86
N PRO A 31 -2.36 -3.37 14.66
CA PRO A 31 -1.88 -3.98 13.43
C PRO A 31 -2.62 -5.26 13.07
N ARG A 32 -2.85 -5.46 11.76
CA ARG A 32 -3.56 -6.61 11.18
C ARG A 32 -2.63 -7.42 10.27
N PRO A 33 -2.76 -8.75 10.23
CA PRO A 33 -2.09 -9.56 9.21
C PRO A 33 -2.52 -9.10 7.80
N PRO A 34 -1.59 -8.91 6.85
CA PRO A 34 -1.91 -8.38 5.52
C PRO A 34 -3.02 -9.15 4.80
N GLU A 35 -3.02 -10.48 4.92
CA GLU A 35 -4.01 -11.38 4.31
C GLU A 35 -5.45 -11.19 4.83
N THR A 36 -5.62 -10.51 5.97
CA THR A 36 -6.95 -10.17 6.52
C THR A 36 -7.46 -8.81 6.03
N VAL A 37 -6.62 -8.03 5.34
CA VAL A 37 -7.00 -6.73 4.80
C VAL A 37 -7.72 -6.92 3.47
N GLU A 38 -8.99 -6.55 3.44
CA GLU A 38 -9.83 -6.63 2.24
C GLU A 38 -9.46 -5.55 1.23
N LEU A 39 -9.56 -5.88 -0.06
CA LEU A 39 -9.40 -4.91 -1.14
C LEU A 39 -10.76 -4.66 -1.80
N PHE A 40 -11.12 -3.40 -1.95
CA PHE A 40 -12.37 -2.97 -2.57
C PHE A 40 -12.09 -2.19 -3.84
N THR A 41 -12.40 -2.75 -5.01
CA THR A 41 -12.16 -2.13 -6.32
C THR A 41 -13.39 -1.40 -6.87
N SER A 42 -14.56 -1.60 -6.28
CA SER A 42 -15.83 -1.01 -6.73
C SER A 42 -16.32 0.10 -5.81
N GLY A 43 -15.44 0.64 -4.96
CA GLY A 43 -15.79 1.58 -3.90
C GLY A 43 -15.95 0.88 -2.53
N PRO A 44 -16.16 1.65 -1.45
CA PRO A 44 -16.23 1.11 -0.10
C PRO A 44 -17.46 0.19 0.09
N PRO A 45 -17.39 -0.74 1.04
CA PRO A 45 -18.51 -1.62 1.37
C PRO A 45 -19.71 -0.82 1.88
N GLN A 46 -20.89 -1.11 1.34
CA GLN A 46 -22.11 -0.33 1.57
C GLN A 46 -22.91 -0.79 2.81
N ASP A 47 -22.66 -2.02 3.25
CA ASP A 47 -23.37 -2.71 4.33
C ASP A 47 -22.70 -2.54 5.71
N ARG A 48 -21.47 -1.98 5.74
CA ARG A 48 -20.70 -1.79 6.98
C ARG A 48 -20.23 -0.36 7.14
N ARG A 49 -20.19 0.11 8.38
CA ARG A 49 -19.61 1.41 8.71
C ARG A 49 -18.08 1.35 8.59
N PHE A 50 -17.48 2.40 8.03
CA PHE A 50 -16.04 2.54 7.89
C PHE A 50 -15.60 3.99 8.17
N VAL A 51 -14.30 4.18 8.38
CA VAL A 51 -13.66 5.49 8.47
C VAL A 51 -12.45 5.44 7.55
N ASP A 52 -12.32 6.43 6.68
CA ASP A 52 -11.14 6.56 5.82
C ASP A 52 -9.99 7.10 6.67
N VAL A 53 -9.09 6.23 7.13
CA VAL A 53 -8.02 6.60 8.07
C VAL A 53 -6.84 7.26 7.36
N ALA A 54 -6.47 6.75 6.18
CA ALA A 54 -5.30 7.21 5.45
C ALA A 54 -5.51 7.18 3.94
N TYR A 55 -4.88 8.13 3.27
CA TYR A 55 -4.67 8.11 1.83
C TYR A 55 -3.34 7.41 1.53
N LEU A 56 -3.36 6.38 0.69
CA LEU A 56 -2.20 5.58 0.31
C LEU A 56 -1.82 5.88 -1.14
N GLU A 57 -0.57 6.28 -1.33
CA GLU A 57 0.01 6.54 -2.64
C GLU A 57 1.06 5.47 -2.91
N ALA A 58 0.96 4.80 -4.05
CA ALA A 58 1.95 3.83 -4.47
C ALA A 58 2.80 4.41 -5.60
N GLU A 59 4.12 4.34 -5.43
CA GLU A 59 5.06 4.62 -6.49
C GLU A 59 5.64 3.27 -6.97
N GLN A 60 5.39 2.95 -8.23
CA GLN A 60 5.97 1.79 -8.92
C GLN A 60 7.10 2.30 -9.84
N ASP A 61 8.24 1.63 -9.79
CA ASP A 61 9.43 2.02 -10.58
C ASP A 61 9.27 1.73 -12.09
N SER A 62 8.22 1.00 -12.52
CA SER A 62 7.93 0.77 -13.94
C SER A 62 6.43 0.95 -14.28
N PRO A 63 6.08 1.76 -15.29
CA PRO A 63 4.69 2.10 -15.63
C PRO A 63 3.94 1.04 -16.47
N TYR A 64 4.56 -0.10 -16.80
CA TYR A 64 4.05 -1.04 -17.81
C TYR A 64 4.34 -2.51 -17.52
N SER A 65 3.94 -2.99 -16.34
CA SER A 65 3.87 -4.43 -16.09
C SER A 65 2.63 -4.77 -15.26
N PHE A 66 1.69 -5.50 -15.87
CA PHE A 66 0.60 -6.12 -15.15
C PHE A 66 1.10 -7.29 -14.26
N ASP A 67 2.31 -7.80 -14.50
CA ASP A 67 2.92 -8.90 -13.74
C ASP A 67 3.16 -8.51 -12.27
N ASP A 68 3.19 -7.20 -11.96
CA ASP A 68 3.48 -6.68 -10.62
C ASP A 68 2.20 -6.31 -9.81
N THR A 69 1.01 -6.60 -10.35
CA THR A 69 -0.28 -6.25 -9.71
C THR A 69 -0.47 -6.99 -8.38
N ALA A 70 -0.02 -8.25 -8.30
CA ALA A 70 -0.11 -9.05 -7.10
C ALA A 70 0.81 -8.51 -5.98
N GLU A 71 2.02 -8.07 -6.33
CA GLU A 71 2.96 -7.47 -5.39
C GLU A 71 2.46 -6.10 -4.94
N PHE A 72 1.91 -5.29 -5.85
CA PHE A 72 1.25 -4.03 -5.54
C PHE A 72 0.12 -4.20 -4.50
N PHE A 73 -0.79 -5.15 -4.73
CA PHE A 73 -1.85 -5.46 -3.78
C PHE A 73 -1.32 -6.01 -2.45
N THR A 74 -0.23 -6.77 -2.49
CA THR A 74 0.44 -7.26 -1.28
C THR A 74 1.05 -6.11 -0.47
N ALA A 75 1.73 -5.17 -1.13
CA ALA A 75 2.32 -4.00 -0.51
C ALA A 75 1.26 -3.07 0.10
N LEU A 76 0.15 -2.85 -0.60
CA LEU A 76 -1.00 -2.08 -0.08
C LEU A 76 -1.57 -2.73 1.19
N ARG A 77 -1.84 -4.04 1.14
CA ARG A 77 -2.35 -4.78 2.31
C ARG A 77 -1.37 -4.72 3.47
N ALA A 78 -0.08 -4.91 3.21
CA ALA A 78 0.95 -4.85 4.24
C ALA A 78 1.01 -3.48 4.91
N ARG A 79 0.96 -2.39 4.11
CA ARG A 79 0.97 -1.03 4.63
C ARG A 79 -0.30 -0.72 5.44
N ALA A 80 -1.47 -1.03 4.89
CA ALA A 80 -2.75 -0.80 5.55
C ALA A 80 -2.87 -1.62 6.86
N GLY A 81 -2.48 -2.90 6.82
CA GLY A 81 -2.48 -3.78 7.98
C GLY A 81 -1.52 -3.30 9.08
N ALA A 82 -0.33 -2.81 8.73
CA ALA A 82 0.59 -2.21 9.69
C ALA A 82 0.01 -0.97 10.40
N MET A 83 -0.87 -0.22 9.71
CA MET A 83 -1.59 0.92 10.29
C MET A 83 -2.81 0.49 11.11
N GLY A 84 -3.22 -0.78 11.04
CA GLY A 84 -4.40 -1.31 11.71
C GLY A 84 -5.70 -1.13 10.96
N CYS A 85 -5.64 -0.84 9.65
CA CYS A 85 -6.80 -0.80 8.78
C CYS A 85 -7.29 -2.22 8.46
N ASP A 86 -8.60 -2.39 8.34
CA ASP A 86 -9.23 -3.67 7.98
C ASP A 86 -9.53 -3.77 6.47
N GLY A 87 -9.29 -2.70 5.69
CA GLY A 87 -9.48 -2.72 4.25
C GLY A 87 -8.83 -1.54 3.52
N VAL A 88 -8.71 -1.68 2.20
CA VAL A 88 -8.22 -0.65 1.27
C VAL A 88 -9.24 -0.50 0.13
N VAL A 89 -9.69 0.73 -0.11
CA VAL A 89 -10.45 1.06 -1.31
C VAL A 89 -9.47 1.48 -2.40
N ILE A 90 -9.47 0.76 -3.52
CA ILE A 90 -8.60 1.06 -4.66
C ILE A 90 -9.21 2.25 -5.41
N GLY A 91 -8.51 3.38 -5.36
CA GLY A 91 -8.82 4.56 -6.15
C GLY A 91 -8.28 4.45 -7.58
N SER A 92 -8.65 5.41 -8.42
CA SER A 92 -8.09 5.52 -9.76
C SER A 92 -6.57 5.77 -9.70
N PRO A 93 -5.76 5.05 -10.49
CA PRO A 93 -4.32 5.32 -10.57
C PRO A 93 -4.11 6.76 -11.04
N THR A 94 -3.37 7.53 -10.26
CA THR A 94 -2.98 8.89 -10.63
C THR A 94 -1.56 8.84 -11.18
N ASN A 95 -1.39 9.10 -12.47
CA ASN A 95 -0.08 9.18 -13.08
C ASN A 95 0.55 10.53 -12.74
N LYS A 96 1.74 10.52 -12.15
CA LYS A 96 2.58 11.72 -12.06
C LYS A 96 3.34 11.88 -13.37
N VAL A 97 2.95 12.86 -14.20
CA VAL A 97 3.78 13.27 -15.34
C VAL A 97 5.00 14.00 -14.79
N THR A 98 6.15 13.34 -14.79
CA THR A 98 7.42 14.02 -14.51
C THR A 98 7.82 14.77 -15.78
N THR A 99 7.25 15.95 -16.01
CA THR A 99 7.65 16.80 -17.13
C THR A 99 9.07 17.28 -16.85
N GLY A 100 10.06 16.77 -17.59
CA GLY A 100 11.46 17.19 -17.52
C GLY A 100 11.70 18.59 -18.09
N LEU A 101 11.00 19.60 -17.57
CA LEU A 101 11.08 21.01 -18.01
C LEU A 101 11.54 21.97 -16.88
N ASP A 102 12.02 21.45 -15.74
CA ASP A 102 12.55 22.24 -14.62
C ASP A 102 14.09 22.30 -14.56
N LEU A 103 14.77 22.35 -15.71
CA LEU A 103 16.19 22.70 -15.75
C LEU A 103 16.52 23.55 -16.98
N GLN A 104 16.07 24.81 -17.02
CA GLN A 104 16.83 25.92 -17.62
C GLN A 104 16.43 27.24 -16.93
N THR A 105 17.14 27.60 -15.87
CA THR A 105 17.46 29.00 -15.56
C THR A 105 18.97 29.14 -15.63
#